data_AF-Q2W8K4-F1
#
_entry.id   AF-Q2W8K4-F1
#
_cell.length_a   1.000
_cell.length_b   1.000
_cell.length_c   1.000
_cell.angle_alpha   90.00
_cell.angle_beta   90.00
_cell.angle_gamma   90.00
#
_symmetry.space_group_name_H-M   'P 1'
#
loop_
_entity.id
_entity.type
_entity.pdbx_description
1 polymer ?
#
loop_
_entity_poly.entity_id
_entity_poly.type
_entity_poly.pdbx_seq_one_letter_code
_entity_poly.pdbx_strand_id
1 'polypeptide(L)'
;MSSKAVAHPNIAVWIMALGIAFSMALVLTAVFNANPWEDHTYDLAPPIVAGMPAPHRDGREKMVCSSCHIVTPPAIGTGPGSGTLPIVQGTPAPHVDGREKMPCASCHTIVKKGSVAKGAKAAPLPAAVTPGMPLPEAVSVALAVAPAPAAVPLGNEAHERMVPFRYQGKVVSIAGAGARSVWGDIYIQINDGINPPIWIDLAPRWYLQAEGCVVRPGMFVKGTAFRDPTQAAAGLDYAMSVMANGEICALRDNHLNGLWANAGGMDAEER
;
A
#
# COMPACT_ATOMS: atom_id res chain seq x y z
N MET A 1 -1.58 -49.50 52.21
CA MET A 1 -1.67 -49.01 50.81
C MET A 1 -3.10 -48.51 50.61
N SER A 2 -3.30 -47.19 50.55
CA SER A 2 -4.64 -46.61 50.42
C SER A 2 -4.92 -46.37 48.93
N SER A 3 -5.57 -47.35 48.28
CA SER A 3 -6.04 -47.20 46.91
C SER A 3 -7.22 -46.23 46.91
N LYS A 4 -6.94 -44.95 46.67
CA LYS A 4 -7.99 -43.97 46.36
C LYS A 4 -8.63 -44.40 45.03
N ALA A 5 -9.89 -44.79 45.07
CA ALA A 5 -10.70 -45.00 43.88
C ALA A 5 -10.73 -43.67 43.11
N VAL A 6 -10.06 -43.66 41.95
CA VAL A 6 -10.14 -42.55 41.01
C VAL A 6 -11.53 -42.64 40.38
N ALA A 7 -12.43 -41.74 40.77
CA ALA A 7 -13.73 -41.61 40.12
C ALA A 7 -13.48 -41.24 38.66
N HIS A 8 -13.76 -42.16 37.74
CA HIS A 8 -13.70 -41.85 36.31
C HIS A 8 -14.70 -40.72 36.04
N PRO A 9 -14.25 -39.58 35.48
CA PRO A 9 -15.17 -38.52 35.06
C PRO A 9 -16.24 -39.12 34.14
N ASN A 10 -17.50 -38.76 34.42
CA ASN A 10 -18.67 -39.23 33.68
C ASN A 10 -18.45 -38.96 32.17
N ILE A 11 -18.67 -39.97 31.33
CA ILE A 11 -18.48 -39.88 29.87
C ILE A 11 -19.21 -38.66 29.26
N ALA A 12 -20.32 -38.24 29.86
CA ALA A 12 -21.04 -37.03 29.49
C ALA A 12 -20.20 -35.74 29.59
N VAL A 13 -19.32 -35.63 30.60
CA VAL A 13 -18.44 -34.47 30.78
C VAL A 13 -17.40 -34.40 29.66
N TRP A 14 -16.85 -35.55 29.24
CA TRP A 14 -15.90 -35.60 28.12
C TRP A 14 -16.55 -35.24 26.78
N ILE A 15 -17.77 -35.71 26.53
CA ILE A 15 -18.49 -35.35 25.30
C ILE A 15 -18.77 -33.84 25.24
N MET A 16 -19.20 -33.23 26.35
CA MET A 16 -19.42 -31.78 26.39
C MET A 16 -18.11 -30.99 26.21
N ALA A 17 -17.03 -31.40 26.88
CA ALA A 17 -15.73 -30.72 26.75
C ALA A 17 -15.18 -30.80 25.31
N LEU A 18 -15.29 -31.96 24.66
CA LEU A 18 -14.90 -32.13 23.26
C LEU A 18 -15.76 -31.28 22.30
N GLY A 19 -17.07 -31.20 22.52
CA GLY A 19 -17.96 -30.36 21.74
C GLY A 19 -17.59 -28.88 21.81
N ILE A 20 -17.29 -28.37 23.01
CA ILE A 20 -16.84 -26.98 23.21
C ILE A 20 -15.49 -26.76 22.52
N ALA A 21 -14.51 -27.62 22.76
CA ALA A 21 -13.19 -27.48 22.14
C ALA A 21 -13.27 -27.50 20.60
N PHE A 22 -14.07 -28.40 20.02
CA PHE A 22 -14.25 -28.48 18.57
C PHE A 22 -14.98 -27.25 18.00
N SER A 23 -16.01 -26.76 18.68
CA SER A 23 -16.72 -25.53 18.29
C SER A 23 -15.83 -24.29 18.35
N MET A 24 -15.01 -24.15 19.40
CA MET A 24 -14.02 -23.06 19.50
C MET A 24 -12.96 -23.17 18.41
N ALA A 25 -12.43 -24.38 18.13
CA ALA A 25 -11.50 -24.58 17.03
C ALA A 25 -12.12 -24.17 15.69
N LEU A 26 -13.37 -24.57 15.42
CA LEU A 26 -14.07 -24.15 14.20
C LEU A 26 -14.28 -22.64 14.12
N VAL A 27 -14.70 -21.98 15.20
CA VAL A 27 -14.87 -20.52 15.23
C VAL A 27 -13.53 -19.81 15.03
N LEU A 28 -12.46 -20.25 15.69
CA LEU A 28 -11.12 -19.70 15.51
C LEU A 28 -10.65 -19.90 14.06
N THR A 29 -10.83 -21.08 13.48
CA THR A 29 -10.51 -21.28 12.06
C THR A 29 -11.37 -20.43 11.14
N ALA A 30 -12.67 -20.25 11.40
CA ALA A 30 -13.51 -19.39 10.56
C ALA A 30 -13.11 -17.91 10.66
N VAL A 31 -12.73 -17.44 11.85
CA VAL A 31 -12.33 -16.05 12.11
C VAL A 31 -10.91 -15.76 11.60
N PHE A 32 -9.99 -16.72 11.69
CA PHE A 32 -8.58 -16.52 11.32
C PHE A 32 -8.21 -17.06 9.94
N ASN A 33 -8.91 -18.08 9.41
CA ASN A 33 -8.66 -18.62 8.07
C ASN A 33 -9.33 -17.79 6.97
N ALA A 34 -10.44 -17.11 7.28
CA ALA A 34 -10.83 -15.93 6.51
C ALA A 34 -9.94 -14.78 6.97
N ASN A 35 -8.64 -14.87 6.68
CA ASN A 35 -7.72 -13.79 6.98
C ASN A 35 -8.26 -12.56 6.22
N PRO A 36 -8.88 -11.58 6.91
CA PRO A 36 -9.58 -10.49 6.23
C PRO A 36 -8.60 -9.56 5.49
N TRP A 37 -7.31 -9.90 5.56
CA TRP A 37 -6.18 -9.25 4.93
C TRP A 37 -5.61 -10.02 3.74
N GLU A 38 -5.87 -11.33 3.61
CA GLU A 38 -5.51 -12.13 2.42
C GLU A 38 -6.68 -12.11 1.42
N ASP A 39 -6.38 -12.00 0.13
CA ASP A 39 -7.32 -12.08 -0.99
C ASP A 39 -8.22 -10.88 -1.30
N HIS A 40 -7.64 -9.70 -1.14
CA HIS A 40 -7.81 -8.73 -2.22
C HIS A 40 -6.46 -8.61 -2.90
N THR A 41 -6.33 -9.25 -4.07
CA THR A 41 -5.25 -8.99 -5.03
C THR A 41 -5.39 -7.54 -5.51
N TYR A 42 -5.08 -6.58 -4.62
CA TYR A 42 -5.07 -5.16 -4.92
C TYR A 42 -4.03 -4.86 -6.01
N ASP A 43 -3.02 -5.73 -6.14
CA ASP A 43 -1.99 -5.64 -7.17
C ASP A 43 -2.55 -5.87 -8.60
N LEU A 44 -3.79 -6.36 -8.74
CA LEU A 44 -4.45 -6.53 -10.04
C LEU A 44 -5.35 -5.35 -10.44
N ALA A 45 -5.54 -4.36 -9.56
CA ALA A 45 -6.36 -3.22 -9.93
C ALA A 45 -5.59 -2.34 -10.94
N PRO A 46 -6.18 -2.01 -12.10
CA PRO A 46 -5.49 -1.20 -13.10
C PRO A 46 -5.17 0.20 -12.53
N PRO A 47 -4.08 0.85 -12.94
CA PRO A 47 -3.82 2.24 -12.59
C PRO A 47 -4.98 3.14 -13.04
N ILE A 48 -5.32 4.14 -12.23
CA ILE A 48 -6.39 5.10 -12.53
C ILE A 48 -5.85 6.53 -12.49
N VAL A 49 -6.50 7.44 -13.22
CA VAL A 49 -6.19 8.87 -13.11
C VAL A 49 -6.89 9.46 -11.90
N ALA A 50 -6.21 10.34 -11.14
CA ALA A 50 -6.82 11.03 -10.01
C ALA A 50 -8.12 11.74 -10.39
N GLY A 51 -9.17 11.58 -9.57
CA GLY A 51 -10.50 12.14 -9.80
C GLY A 51 -11.43 11.30 -10.68
N MET A 52 -10.96 10.15 -11.22
CA MET A 52 -11.83 9.23 -11.95
C MET A 52 -12.90 8.64 -11.00
N PRO A 53 -14.20 8.71 -11.34
CA PRO A 53 -15.25 8.13 -10.51
C PRO A 53 -15.13 6.60 -10.47
N ALA A 54 -15.38 6.02 -9.30
CA ALA A 54 -15.40 4.58 -9.12
C ALA A 54 -16.48 3.92 -10.00
N PRO A 55 -16.14 2.93 -10.85
CA PRO A 55 -17.13 2.21 -11.66
C PRO A 55 -17.91 1.15 -10.86
N HIS A 56 -17.44 0.82 -9.65
CA HIS A 56 -18.06 -0.14 -8.75
C HIS A 56 -19.02 0.53 -7.75
N ARG A 57 -19.97 -0.26 -7.21
CA ARG A 57 -20.99 0.15 -6.23
C ARG A 57 -21.10 -0.82 -5.04
N ASP A 58 -20.00 -1.50 -4.74
CA ASP A 58 -19.90 -2.55 -3.73
C ASP A 58 -19.35 -2.05 -2.39
N GLY A 59 -19.37 -0.73 -2.17
CA GLY A 59 -18.79 -0.07 -1.00
C GLY A 59 -17.36 0.37 -1.21
N ARG A 60 -16.62 -0.15 -2.21
CA ARG A 60 -15.27 0.33 -2.53
C ARG A 60 -15.27 1.78 -3.00
N GLU A 61 -16.38 2.29 -3.54
CA GLU A 61 -16.52 3.70 -3.92
C GLU A 61 -16.50 4.66 -2.72
N LYS A 62 -16.61 4.13 -1.50
CA LYS A 62 -16.50 4.88 -0.24
C LYS A 62 -15.08 4.84 0.35
N MET A 63 -14.17 4.05 -0.23
CA MET A 63 -12.77 3.97 0.18
C MET A 63 -11.92 4.97 -0.62
N VAL A 64 -10.73 5.31 -0.11
CA VAL A 64 -9.76 6.10 -0.89
C VAL A 64 -9.25 5.24 -2.04
N CYS A 65 -9.28 5.73 -3.28
CA CYS A 65 -8.94 4.92 -4.45
C CYS A 65 -7.53 4.32 -4.40
N SER A 66 -6.59 5.01 -3.75
CA SER A 66 -5.22 4.55 -3.54
C SER A 66 -5.10 3.30 -2.68
N SER A 67 -6.16 2.91 -1.96
CA SER A 67 -6.20 1.64 -1.23
C SER A 67 -6.16 0.41 -2.16
N CYS A 68 -6.63 0.58 -3.41
CA CYS A 68 -6.72 -0.51 -4.38
C CYS A 68 -5.93 -0.21 -5.65
N HIS A 69 -5.94 1.03 -6.15
CA HIS A 69 -5.34 1.41 -7.42
C HIS A 69 -4.06 2.22 -7.24
N ILE A 70 -3.11 2.07 -8.16
CA ILE A 70 -2.10 3.10 -8.38
C ILE A 70 -2.81 4.31 -8.98
N VAL A 71 -2.92 5.40 -8.23
CA VAL A 71 -3.50 6.64 -8.72
C VAL A 71 -2.40 7.45 -9.40
N THR A 72 -2.51 7.69 -10.68
CA THR A 72 -1.59 8.55 -11.42
C THR A 72 -2.08 10.00 -11.38
N PRO A 73 -1.17 10.98 -11.26
CA PRO A 73 -1.55 12.38 -11.36
C PRO A 73 -2.21 12.65 -12.73
N PRO A 74 -3.18 13.57 -12.81
CA PRO A 74 -3.75 13.95 -14.10
C PRO A 74 -2.62 14.47 -14.97
N ALA A 75 -2.45 13.90 -16.16
CA ALA A 75 -1.41 14.33 -17.08
C ALA A 75 -1.56 15.84 -17.34
N ILE A 76 -0.59 16.60 -16.83
CA ILE A 76 -0.52 18.06 -16.90
C ILE A 76 -0.50 18.41 -18.39
N GLY A 77 -1.65 18.81 -18.94
CA GLY A 77 -1.79 19.14 -20.37
C GLY A 77 -3.03 18.57 -21.06
N THR A 78 -3.79 17.69 -20.40
CA THR A 78 -5.06 17.18 -20.95
C THR A 78 -6.23 17.74 -20.15
N GLY A 79 -6.94 18.71 -20.73
CA GLY A 79 -8.15 19.29 -20.13
C GLY A 79 -9.18 18.20 -19.76
N PRO A 80 -10.11 18.52 -18.85
CA PRO A 80 -11.12 17.59 -18.37
C PRO A 80 -11.91 17.03 -19.58
N GLY A 81 -11.62 15.78 -19.95
CA GLY A 81 -12.22 15.07 -21.10
C GLY A 81 -11.23 14.35 -22.03
N SER A 82 -9.94 14.68 -22.01
CA SER A 82 -9.00 14.22 -23.06
C SER A 82 -8.34 12.85 -22.82
N GLY A 83 -8.69 12.11 -21.76
CA GLY A 83 -8.20 10.74 -21.55
C GLY A 83 -8.94 9.66 -22.33
N THR A 84 -9.93 10.04 -23.14
CA THR A 84 -10.87 9.10 -23.73
C THR A 84 -10.78 9.12 -25.25
N LEU A 85 -10.46 7.97 -25.84
CA LEU A 85 -10.40 7.82 -27.30
C LEU A 85 -11.73 8.29 -27.91
N PRO A 86 -11.73 9.19 -28.91
CA PRO A 86 -12.95 9.61 -29.55
C PRO A 86 -13.58 8.43 -30.29
N ILE A 87 -14.88 8.22 -30.11
CA ILE A 87 -15.64 7.21 -30.84
C ILE A 87 -16.73 7.87 -31.66
N VAL A 88 -16.98 7.32 -32.84
CA VAL A 88 -18.11 7.75 -33.68
C VAL A 88 -19.41 7.34 -33.01
N GLN A 89 -20.38 8.26 -32.97
CA GLN A 89 -21.71 7.95 -32.45
C GLN A 89 -22.29 6.73 -33.19
N GLY A 90 -22.65 5.69 -32.43
CA GLY A 90 -23.17 4.43 -32.94
C GLY A 90 -22.12 3.34 -33.17
N THR A 91 -20.84 3.56 -32.84
CA THR A 91 -19.83 2.50 -32.83
C THR A 91 -20.23 1.40 -31.81
N PRO A 92 -20.35 0.12 -32.23
CA PRO A 92 -20.62 -0.98 -31.31
C PRO A 92 -19.54 -1.11 -30.23
N ALA A 93 -19.96 -1.41 -29.01
CA ALA A 93 -19.05 -1.69 -27.90
C ALA A 93 -18.22 -2.96 -28.19
N PRO A 94 -16.87 -2.90 -28.18
CA PRO A 94 -16.04 -4.10 -28.35
C PRO A 94 -15.90 -4.92 -27.06
N HIS A 95 -16.41 -4.43 -25.94
CA HIS A 95 -16.34 -5.06 -24.63
C HIS A 95 -17.64 -5.79 -24.26
N VAL A 96 -17.51 -6.82 -23.41
CA VAL A 96 -18.61 -7.67 -22.91
C VAL A 96 -18.66 -7.74 -21.37
N ASP A 97 -18.07 -6.76 -20.69
CA ASP A 97 -17.87 -6.74 -19.25
C ASP A 97 -18.83 -5.80 -18.50
N GLY A 98 -20.01 -5.55 -19.08
CA GLY A 98 -21.02 -4.66 -18.53
C GLY A 98 -20.85 -3.20 -18.96
N ARG A 99 -19.69 -2.80 -19.49
CA ARG A 99 -19.47 -1.46 -20.04
C ARG A 99 -20.37 -1.17 -21.24
N GLU A 100 -20.83 -2.19 -21.95
CA GLU A 100 -21.77 -2.07 -23.08
C GLU A 100 -23.17 -1.60 -22.66
N LYS A 101 -23.46 -1.66 -21.36
CA LYS A 101 -24.71 -1.17 -20.76
C LYS A 101 -24.60 0.28 -20.27
N MET A 102 -23.40 0.86 -20.23
CA MET A 102 -23.18 2.24 -19.78
C MET A 102 -23.24 3.23 -20.95
N PRO A 103 -23.66 4.49 -20.73
CA PRO A 103 -23.58 5.52 -21.76
C PRO A 103 -22.14 5.69 -22.23
N CYS A 104 -21.87 5.56 -23.52
CA CYS A 104 -20.49 5.64 -24.02
C CYS A 104 -19.82 6.99 -23.67
N ALA A 105 -20.61 8.05 -23.54
CA ALA A 105 -20.15 9.39 -23.12
C ALA A 105 -19.54 9.43 -21.70
N SER A 106 -19.76 8.40 -20.87
CA SER A 106 -19.12 8.28 -19.57
C SER A 106 -17.62 7.95 -19.68
N CYS A 107 -17.17 7.38 -20.80
CA CYS A 107 -15.80 6.94 -21.00
C CYS A 107 -15.19 7.31 -22.36
N HIS A 108 -15.95 7.93 -23.26
CA HIS A 108 -15.51 8.30 -24.61
C HIS A 108 -16.01 9.69 -25.00
N THR A 109 -15.19 10.45 -25.71
CA THR A 109 -15.65 11.64 -26.43
C THR A 109 -16.44 11.18 -27.66
N ILE A 110 -17.75 11.43 -27.68
CA ILE A 110 -18.62 11.00 -28.77
C ILE A 110 -18.55 12.02 -29.92
N VAL A 111 -17.92 11.64 -31.04
CA VAL A 111 -17.93 12.43 -32.27
C VAL A 111 -19.15 12.06 -33.12
N LYS A 112 -19.97 13.05 -33.46
CA LYS A 112 -21.13 12.86 -34.36
C LYS A 112 -20.66 12.32 -35.70
N LYS A 113 -21.33 11.28 -36.21
CA LYS A 113 -21.11 10.74 -37.55
C LYS A 113 -21.29 11.86 -38.58
N GLY A 114 -20.20 12.28 -39.24
CA GLY A 114 -20.18 13.39 -40.20
C GLY A 114 -19.61 14.72 -39.68
N SER A 115 -19.21 14.83 -38.41
CA SER A 115 -18.56 16.04 -37.87
C SER A 115 -17.03 16.07 -38.01
N VAL A 116 -16.46 15.12 -38.77
CA VAL A 116 -15.07 15.21 -39.18
C VAL A 116 -14.99 16.33 -40.22
N ALA A 117 -14.56 17.51 -39.79
CA ALA A 117 -14.48 18.69 -40.63
C ALA A 117 -13.72 18.36 -41.92
N LYS A 118 -14.45 18.43 -43.04
CA LYS A 118 -13.98 18.18 -44.42
C LYS A 118 -13.01 19.27 -44.93
N GLY A 119 -12.25 19.91 -44.05
CA GLY A 119 -11.54 21.16 -44.31
C GLY A 119 -10.11 21.27 -43.76
N ALA A 120 -9.61 20.28 -43.01
CA ALA A 120 -8.17 20.19 -42.82
C ALA A 120 -7.57 19.62 -44.11
N LYS A 121 -7.14 20.51 -45.02
CA LYS A 121 -6.12 20.17 -46.01
C LYS A 121 -5.06 19.40 -45.25
N ALA A 122 -4.88 18.13 -45.62
CA ALA A 122 -3.78 17.32 -45.15
C ALA A 122 -2.51 18.14 -45.36
N ALA A 123 -1.97 18.70 -44.28
CA ALA A 123 -0.56 18.98 -44.24
C ALA A 123 0.13 17.67 -44.62
N PRO A 124 1.17 17.71 -45.48
CA PRO A 124 1.90 16.51 -45.83
C PRO A 124 2.22 15.77 -44.54
N LEU A 125 1.79 14.51 -44.49
CA LEU A 125 2.18 13.58 -43.45
C LEU A 125 3.66 13.83 -43.14
N PRO A 126 4.07 14.12 -41.89
CA PRO A 126 5.46 13.98 -41.57
C PRO A 126 5.85 12.56 -41.98
N ALA A 127 6.92 12.49 -42.76
CA ALA A 127 7.50 11.27 -43.26
C ALA A 127 7.47 10.19 -42.17
N ALA A 128 7.22 8.96 -42.62
CA ALA A 128 7.31 7.72 -41.86
C ALA A 128 8.14 7.87 -40.58
N VAL A 129 7.49 7.66 -39.43
CA VAL A 129 8.17 7.52 -38.14
C VAL A 129 9.20 6.41 -38.32
N THR A 130 10.45 6.81 -38.53
CA THR A 130 11.61 5.94 -38.50
C THR A 130 11.63 5.27 -37.13
N PRO A 131 11.76 3.92 -37.06
CA PRO A 131 12.12 3.25 -35.82
C PRO A 131 13.49 3.81 -35.41
N GLY A 132 13.51 4.71 -34.43
CA GLY A 132 14.73 5.42 -34.06
C GLY A 132 14.57 6.86 -33.59
N MET A 133 13.36 7.43 -33.55
CA MET A 133 13.19 8.67 -32.78
C MET A 133 13.26 8.35 -31.28
N PRO A 134 14.16 8.98 -30.52
CA PRO A 134 14.18 8.84 -29.07
C PRO A 134 12.81 9.28 -28.55
N LEU A 135 12.15 8.41 -27.78
CA LEU A 135 11.05 8.83 -26.91
C LEU A 135 11.53 10.11 -26.21
N PRO A 136 10.70 11.17 -26.14
CA PRO A 136 11.06 12.34 -25.35
C PRO A 136 11.48 11.80 -23.99
N GLU A 137 12.75 12.06 -23.62
CA GLU A 137 13.31 11.60 -22.35
C GLU A 137 12.22 11.79 -21.32
N ALA A 138 11.70 10.68 -20.80
CA ALA A 138 10.75 10.72 -19.70
C ALA A 138 11.45 11.61 -18.69
N VAL A 139 10.93 12.83 -18.53
CA VAL A 139 11.54 13.85 -17.69
C VAL A 139 11.67 13.14 -16.37
N SER A 140 12.90 12.71 -16.10
CA SER A 140 13.22 12.01 -14.89
C SER A 140 13.09 13.13 -13.91
N VAL A 141 11.89 13.26 -13.33
CA VAL A 141 11.68 14.12 -12.18
C VAL A 141 12.68 13.53 -11.21
N ALA A 142 13.85 14.17 -11.16
CA ALA A 142 14.91 13.81 -10.26
C ALA A 142 14.27 14.05 -8.92
N LEU A 143 13.73 12.97 -8.35
CA LEU A 143 13.04 13.04 -7.09
C LEU A 143 14.09 13.55 -6.13
N ALA A 144 13.92 14.79 -5.69
CA ALA A 144 14.83 15.40 -4.75
C ALA A 144 14.76 14.53 -3.50
N VAL A 145 15.82 13.77 -3.25
CA VAL A 145 15.99 12.99 -2.03
C VAL A 145 16.21 14.02 -0.93
N ALA A 146 15.13 14.43 -0.27
CA ALA A 146 15.22 15.28 0.90
C ALA A 146 16.02 14.53 1.98
N PRO A 147 16.94 15.17 2.72
CA PRO A 147 17.66 14.51 3.80
C PRO A 147 16.69 13.97 4.86
N ALA A 148 17.07 12.88 5.54
CA ALA A 148 16.25 12.33 6.62
C ALA A 148 16.16 13.34 7.77
N PRO A 149 14.97 13.59 8.32
CA PRO A 149 14.82 14.39 9.53
C PRO A 149 15.52 13.70 10.70
N ALA A 150 15.97 14.49 11.68
CA ALA A 150 16.47 13.91 12.92
C ALA A 150 15.32 13.21 13.67
N ALA A 151 15.54 11.98 14.12
CA ALA A 151 14.58 11.26 14.94
C ALA A 151 14.38 12.01 16.26
N VAL A 152 13.13 12.38 16.56
CA VAL A 152 12.76 12.91 17.87
C VAL A 152 12.44 11.71 18.77
N PRO A 153 13.03 11.60 19.97
CA PRO A 153 12.66 10.56 20.92
C PRO A 153 11.16 10.58 21.20
N LEU A 154 10.53 9.40 21.11
CA LEU A 154 9.13 9.24 21.47
C LEU A 154 9.01 9.32 23.00
N GLY A 155 8.22 10.26 23.50
CA GLY A 155 7.85 10.27 24.92
C GLY A 155 6.88 9.12 25.23
N ASN A 156 6.73 8.76 26.51
CA ASN A 156 5.87 7.66 26.96
C ASN A 156 4.40 7.80 26.48
N GLU A 157 3.92 9.02 26.30
CA GLU A 157 2.55 9.35 25.86
C GLU A 157 2.44 9.56 24.33
N ALA A 158 3.48 9.22 23.55
CA ALA A 158 3.46 9.43 22.10
C ALA A 158 2.28 8.70 21.43
N HIS A 159 1.93 7.52 21.92
CA HIS A 159 0.83 6.71 21.40
C HIS A 159 -0.56 7.37 21.55
N GLU A 160 -0.74 8.31 22.47
CA GLU A 160 -2.03 9.01 22.67
C GLU A 160 -2.26 10.13 21.64
N ARG A 161 -1.17 10.73 21.12
CA ARG A 161 -1.23 11.85 20.18
C ARG A 161 -1.09 11.44 18.72
N MET A 162 -0.51 10.26 18.45
CA MET A 162 -0.22 9.85 17.09
C MET A 162 -1.44 9.25 16.39
N VAL A 163 -1.58 9.57 15.11
CA VAL A 163 -2.67 9.09 14.26
C VAL A 163 -2.16 7.96 13.37
N PRO A 164 -2.79 6.78 13.40
CA PRO A 164 -2.41 5.70 12.49
C PRO A 164 -2.82 6.04 11.06
N PHE A 165 -1.95 5.71 10.10
CA PHE A 165 -2.25 5.83 8.68
C PHE A 165 -1.59 4.67 7.90
N ARG A 166 -2.11 4.42 6.70
CA ARG A 166 -1.53 3.44 5.77
C ARG A 166 -0.57 4.14 4.83
N TYR A 167 0.55 3.51 4.57
CA TYR A 167 1.52 3.98 3.59
C TYR A 167 1.83 2.88 2.58
N GLN A 168 2.18 3.30 1.37
CA GLN A 168 2.71 2.40 0.34
C GLN A 168 3.52 3.21 -0.67
N GLY A 169 4.45 2.56 -1.36
CA GLY A 169 5.18 3.18 -2.45
C GLY A 169 6.54 2.55 -2.69
N LYS A 170 7.31 3.17 -3.58
CA LYS A 170 8.67 2.76 -3.90
C LYS A 170 9.65 3.42 -2.94
N VAL A 171 10.55 2.64 -2.37
CA VAL A 171 11.65 3.14 -1.54
C VAL A 171 12.63 3.88 -2.44
N VAL A 172 12.80 5.18 -2.23
CA VAL A 172 13.71 6.01 -3.04
C VAL A 172 15.07 6.18 -2.37
N SER A 173 15.10 6.24 -1.04
CA SER A 173 16.32 6.35 -0.27
C SER A 173 16.18 5.64 1.07
N ILE A 174 17.32 5.26 1.65
CA ILE A 174 17.41 4.69 2.99
C ILE A 174 18.47 5.49 3.74
N ALA A 175 18.12 5.95 4.93
CA ALA A 175 18.97 6.65 5.86
C ALA A 175 18.94 5.93 7.23
N GLY A 176 19.55 6.53 8.24
CA GLY A 176 19.68 5.94 9.57
C GLY A 176 21.01 5.23 9.74
N ALA A 177 21.09 4.31 10.70
CA ALA A 177 22.34 3.75 11.17
C ALA A 177 23.14 3.05 10.05
N GLY A 178 23.98 3.83 9.38
CA GLY A 178 24.83 3.42 8.28
C GLY A 178 26.12 2.83 8.81
N ALA A 179 26.46 1.61 8.37
CA ALA A 179 27.71 0.85 8.53
C ALA A 179 28.37 0.71 9.92
N ARG A 180 28.12 1.60 10.89
CA ARG A 180 28.87 1.70 12.16
C ARG A 180 28.01 1.44 13.39
N SER A 181 26.74 1.78 13.38
CA SER A 181 25.81 1.36 14.44
C SER A 181 24.91 0.28 13.87
N VAL A 182 25.10 -0.95 14.33
CA VAL A 182 24.17 -2.06 14.05
C VAL A 182 22.84 -1.81 14.79
N TRP A 183 22.85 -0.96 15.81
CA TRP A 183 21.79 -0.82 16.80
C TRP A 183 20.74 0.24 16.50
N GLY A 184 21.05 1.20 15.61
CA GLY A 184 20.11 2.27 15.31
C GLY A 184 19.07 1.88 14.27
N ASP A 185 17.92 2.54 14.36
CA ASP A 185 16.83 2.38 13.41
C ASP A 185 17.26 2.82 12.00
N ILE A 186 16.60 2.24 10.99
CA ILE A 186 16.73 2.71 9.61
C ILE A 186 15.50 3.53 9.24
N TYR A 187 15.72 4.58 8.48
CA TYR A 187 14.67 5.42 7.93
C TYR A 187 14.57 5.15 6.44
N ILE A 188 13.36 5.01 5.91
CA ILE A 188 13.14 4.86 4.48
C ILE A 188 12.35 6.06 3.95
N GLN A 189 12.73 6.54 2.78
CA GLN A 189 11.95 7.53 2.07
C GLN A 189 11.08 6.81 1.04
N ILE A 190 9.78 7.04 1.10
CA ILE A 190 8.80 6.35 0.24
C ILE A 190 8.17 7.37 -0.70
N ASN A 191 8.17 7.03 -1.98
CA ASN A 191 7.44 7.76 -3.02
C ASN A 191 6.25 6.92 -3.49
N ASP A 192 5.04 7.42 -3.28
CA ASP A 192 3.80 6.81 -3.76
C ASP A 192 3.41 7.24 -5.19
N GLY A 193 4.15 8.21 -5.77
CA GLY A 193 3.91 8.78 -7.09
C GLY A 193 2.84 9.88 -7.14
N ILE A 194 2.24 10.23 -6.00
CA ILE A 194 1.12 11.17 -5.88
C ILE A 194 1.50 12.32 -4.95
N ASN A 195 1.97 11.98 -3.75
CA ASN A 195 2.32 12.89 -2.68
C ASN A 195 3.84 13.12 -2.66
N PRO A 196 4.30 14.22 -2.03
CA PRO A 196 5.71 14.39 -1.71
C PRO A 196 6.25 13.16 -0.96
N PRO A 197 7.49 12.71 -1.24
CA PRO A 197 8.06 11.57 -0.56
C PRO A 197 8.09 11.76 0.96
N ILE A 198 7.69 10.73 1.70
CA ILE A 198 7.63 10.75 3.16
C ILE A 198 8.75 9.91 3.76
N TRP A 199 9.22 10.30 4.94
CA TRP A 199 10.20 9.53 5.72
C TRP A 199 9.50 8.66 6.75
N ILE A 200 9.83 7.38 6.76
CA ILE A 200 9.28 6.40 7.69
C ILE A 200 10.41 5.71 8.46
N ASP A 201 10.31 5.76 9.78
CA ASP A 201 11.16 5.09 10.75
C ASP A 201 10.76 3.62 10.91
N LEU A 202 11.69 2.72 10.60
CA LEU A 202 11.50 1.28 10.72
C LEU A 202 12.17 0.77 12.02
N ALA A 203 12.60 -0.49 12.01
CA ALA A 203 13.40 -1.10 13.04
C ALA A 203 14.89 -1.11 12.64
N PRO A 204 15.80 -1.49 13.54
CA PRO A 204 17.19 -1.73 13.18
C PRO A 204 17.33 -2.81 12.11
N ARG A 205 18.40 -2.71 11.31
CA ARG A 205 18.62 -3.61 10.18
C ARG A 205 18.67 -5.09 10.58
N TRP A 206 19.27 -5.43 11.72
CA TRP A 206 19.36 -6.82 12.20
C TRP A 206 17.99 -7.41 12.48
N TYR A 207 17.06 -6.60 13.01
CA TYR A 207 15.70 -7.03 13.32
C TYR A 207 14.93 -7.28 12.02
N LEU A 208 15.00 -6.33 11.08
CA LEU A 208 14.39 -6.50 9.75
C LEU A 208 14.94 -7.70 8.98
N GLN A 209 16.22 -8.02 9.15
CA GLN A 209 16.83 -9.22 8.55
C GLN A 209 16.34 -10.50 9.21
N ALA A 210 16.22 -10.53 10.54
CA ALA A 210 15.72 -11.68 11.29
C ALA A 210 14.26 -11.99 10.95
N GLU A 211 13.43 -10.95 10.76
CA GLU A 211 12.01 -11.08 10.40
C GLU A 211 11.77 -11.25 8.88
N GLY A 212 12.81 -11.22 8.05
CA GLY A 212 12.68 -11.39 6.59
C GLY A 212 12.26 -10.13 5.79
N CYS A 213 11.92 -9.01 6.45
CA CYS A 213 11.57 -7.76 5.78
C CYS A 213 12.79 -6.89 5.41
N VAL A 214 13.69 -7.41 4.59
CA VAL A 214 14.82 -6.65 4.09
C VAL A 214 14.35 -5.59 3.08
N VAL A 215 14.52 -4.31 3.42
CA VAL A 215 14.17 -3.18 2.56
C VAL A 215 15.39 -2.67 1.78
N ARG A 216 15.23 -2.36 0.49
CA ARG A 216 16.26 -1.79 -0.39
C ARG A 216 15.72 -0.64 -1.24
N PRO A 217 16.58 0.30 -1.69
CA PRO A 217 16.17 1.28 -2.69
C PRO A 217 15.61 0.58 -3.94
N GLY A 218 14.51 1.10 -4.46
CA GLY A 218 13.79 0.56 -5.61
C GLY A 218 12.71 -0.46 -5.27
N MET A 219 12.68 -1.02 -4.07
CA MET A 219 11.63 -1.95 -3.65
C MET A 219 10.30 -1.24 -3.42
N PHE A 220 9.20 -1.95 -3.67
CA PHE A 220 7.88 -1.52 -3.24
C PHE A 220 7.63 -2.02 -1.82
N VAL A 221 7.12 -1.15 -0.96
CA VAL A 221 6.75 -1.47 0.42
C VAL A 221 5.34 -0.96 0.70
N LYS A 222 4.66 -1.60 1.63
CA LYS A 222 3.38 -1.12 2.20
C LYS A 222 3.32 -1.41 3.68
N GLY A 223 2.50 -0.69 4.43
CA GLY A 223 2.40 -0.92 5.86
C GLY A 223 1.47 0.06 6.56
N THR A 224 1.56 0.04 7.89
CA THR A 224 0.87 0.98 8.77
C THR A 224 1.90 1.75 9.58
N ALA A 225 1.77 3.06 9.63
CA ALA A 225 2.63 3.94 10.41
C ALA A 225 1.79 4.89 11.26
N PHE A 226 2.46 5.55 12.19
CA PHE A 226 1.92 6.55 13.08
C PHE A 226 2.55 7.89 12.75
N ARG A 227 1.71 8.92 12.62
CA ARG A 227 2.13 10.30 12.38
C ARG A 227 1.77 11.17 13.57
N ASP A 228 2.67 12.05 13.97
CA ASP A 228 2.33 13.12 14.90
C ASP A 228 1.66 14.27 14.12
N PRO A 229 0.35 14.54 14.32
CA PRO A 229 -0.34 15.61 13.60
C PRO A 229 0.17 17.00 13.98
N THR A 230 0.90 17.13 15.09
CA THR A 230 1.50 18.40 15.53
C THR A 230 2.84 18.69 14.85
N GLN A 231 3.49 17.68 14.27
CA GLN A 231 4.71 17.87 13.49
C GLN A 231 4.36 18.32 12.07
N ALA A 232 5.09 19.32 11.57
CA ALA A 232 4.97 19.75 10.18
C ALA A 232 5.16 18.56 9.21
N ALA A 233 4.59 18.64 8.01
CA ALA A 233 4.57 17.55 7.01
C ALA A 233 5.94 16.96 6.59
N ALA A 234 7.05 17.52 7.07
CA ALA A 234 8.41 17.01 6.92
C ALA A 234 8.87 16.09 8.08
N GLY A 235 7.96 15.75 9.00
CA GLY A 235 8.25 14.90 10.16
C GLY A 235 8.58 13.45 9.80
N LEU A 236 9.17 12.75 10.76
CA LEU A 236 9.43 11.32 10.69
C LEU A 236 8.17 10.56 11.13
N ASP A 237 7.64 9.71 10.26
CA ASP A 237 6.52 8.82 10.60
C ASP A 237 7.06 7.49 11.19
N TYR A 238 6.36 6.87 12.12
CA TYR A 238 6.85 5.68 12.82
C TYR A 238 6.10 4.43 12.37
N ALA A 239 6.78 3.51 11.69
CA ALA A 239 6.14 2.29 11.20
C ALA A 239 5.76 1.35 12.36
N MET A 240 4.50 0.93 12.38
CA MET A 240 4.00 -0.15 13.21
C MET A 240 4.22 -1.50 12.54
N SER A 241 4.01 -1.57 11.23
CA SER A 241 4.24 -2.75 10.40
C SER A 241 4.80 -2.36 9.04
N VAL A 242 5.59 -3.25 8.45
CA VAL A 242 6.08 -3.11 7.07
C VAL A 242 5.92 -4.44 6.35
N MET A 243 5.43 -4.40 5.11
CA MET A 243 5.47 -5.50 4.17
C MET A 243 6.53 -5.22 3.12
N ALA A 244 7.49 -6.12 2.99
CA ALA A 244 8.57 -6.07 2.02
C ALA A 244 8.84 -7.49 1.48
N ASN A 245 8.97 -7.65 0.17
CA ASN A 245 9.13 -8.97 -0.49
C ASN A 245 8.01 -9.98 -0.18
N GLY A 246 6.79 -9.52 0.10
CA GLY A 246 5.66 -10.40 0.45
C GLY A 246 5.63 -10.84 1.92
N GLU A 247 6.69 -10.59 2.68
CA GLU A 247 6.73 -10.82 4.12
C GLU A 247 6.17 -9.62 4.88
N ILE A 248 5.42 -9.87 5.95
CA ILE A 248 4.89 -8.83 6.84
C ILE A 248 5.63 -8.88 8.17
N CYS A 249 6.29 -7.79 8.54
CA CYS A 249 6.97 -7.66 9.81
C CYS A 249 6.26 -6.64 10.70
N ALA A 250 5.91 -7.09 11.91
CA ALA A 250 5.54 -6.18 12.99
C ALA A 250 6.82 -5.50 13.51
N LEU A 251 6.78 -4.19 13.70
CA LEU A 251 7.94 -3.40 14.12
C LEU A 251 7.72 -2.82 15.52
N ARG A 252 6.53 -2.27 15.77
CA ARG A 252 6.18 -1.63 17.04
C ARG A 252 4.84 -2.15 17.56
N ASP A 253 4.68 -2.11 18.87
CA ASP A 253 3.39 -2.35 19.52
C ASP A 253 2.46 -1.13 19.44
N ASN A 254 1.29 -1.21 20.08
CA ASN A 254 0.31 -0.12 20.15
C ASN A 254 0.76 1.06 21.03
N HIS A 255 1.84 0.92 21.79
CA HIS A 255 2.47 1.99 22.57
C HIS A 255 3.69 2.59 21.86
N LEU A 256 3.94 2.21 20.60
CA LEU A 256 5.08 2.59 19.78
C LEU A 256 6.43 2.07 20.29
N ASN A 257 6.44 1.08 21.18
CA ASN A 257 7.67 0.43 21.61
C ASN A 257 8.16 -0.50 20.50
N GLY A 258 9.45 -0.40 20.16
CA GLY A 258 10.08 -1.30 19.20
C GLY A 258 10.12 -2.74 19.71
N LEU A 259 9.58 -3.68 18.94
CA LEU A 259 9.57 -5.11 19.29
C LEU A 259 11.00 -5.69 19.37
N TRP A 260 11.94 -5.05 18.68
CA TRP A 260 13.37 -5.37 18.76
C TRP A 260 14.00 -5.10 20.14
N ALA A 261 13.37 -4.28 20.98
CA ALA A 261 13.87 -4.04 22.33
C ALA A 261 13.97 -5.35 23.13
N ASN A 262 13.01 -6.26 22.91
CA ASN A 262 12.89 -7.55 23.59
C ASN A 262 13.57 -8.71 22.83
N ALA A 263 13.71 -8.60 21.50
CA ALA A 263 14.29 -9.66 20.68
C ALA A 263 15.80 -9.86 20.90
N GLY A 264 16.48 -8.86 21.45
CA GLY A 264 17.94 -8.84 21.53
C GLY A 264 18.58 -9.80 22.53
N GLY A 265 17.87 -10.32 23.55
CA GLY A 265 18.42 -11.21 24.59
C GLY A 265 19.62 -10.68 25.39
N MET A 266 20.21 -9.56 24.98
CA MET A 266 21.27 -8.84 25.66
C MET A 266 20.62 -7.83 26.57
N ASP A 267 20.90 -8.02 27.86
CA ASP A 267 20.54 -7.14 28.95
C ASP A 267 20.79 -5.70 28.53
N ALA A 268 19.85 -4.80 28.84
CA ALA A 268 19.92 -3.39 28.45
C ALA A 268 21.20 -2.67 28.96
N GLU A 269 21.98 -3.30 29.84
CA GLU A 269 23.25 -2.83 30.37
C GLU A 269 24.44 -2.96 29.39
N GLU A 270 24.32 -3.75 28.32
CA GLU A 270 25.39 -3.92 27.31
C GLU A 270 25.15 -3.11 26.02
N ARG A 271 24.09 -2.28 25.98
CA ARG A 271 23.77 -1.34 24.87
C ARG A 271 24.17 0.09 25.19
#